data_AF-A0AAV7RYG1-F1
#
_entry.id   AF-A0AAV7RYG1-F1
#
_cell.length_a   1.000
_cell.length_b   1.000
_cell.length_c   1.000
_cell.angle_alpha   90.00
_cell.angle_beta   90.00
_cell.angle_gamma   90.00
#
_symmetry.space_group_name_H-M   'P 1'
#
loop_
_entity.id
_entity.type
_entity.pdbx_description
1 polymer ?
#
loop_
_entity_poly.entity_id
_entity_poly.type
_entity_poly.pdbx_seq_one_letter_code
_entity_poly.pdbx_strand_id
1 'polypeptide(L)'
;MPSAATYWTNPQFKIKLDKPDDDHEGGSHEPCCTVVVGLMQKNRRKHRKIGKDVLAIGYALYQLENHTEGHLNHDFFKTNQAVAQFEPHINLREVSKRLKLPVGHYLIVPSTFEPFKDGDFCLRVFTEKKAKAM
;
A
#
# COMPACT_ATOMS: atom_id res chain seq x y z
N MET A 1 2.57 11.39 8.35
CA MET A 1 3.54 10.35 7.93
C MET A 1 4.00 9.52 9.11
N PRO A 2 4.12 8.19 8.98
CA PRO A 2 4.76 7.34 9.99
C PRO A 2 6.21 7.75 10.27
N SER A 3 6.78 7.32 11.40
CA SER A 3 8.16 7.65 11.80
C SER A 3 9.19 7.19 10.77
N ALA A 4 9.95 8.14 10.20
CA ALA A 4 10.98 7.87 9.18
C ALA A 4 12.04 6.85 9.65
N ALA A 5 12.40 6.87 10.94
CA ALA A 5 13.44 6.00 11.49
C ALA A 5 13.08 4.50 11.46
N THR A 6 11.79 4.17 11.52
CA THR A 6 11.32 2.78 11.63
C THR A 6 10.44 2.33 10.47
N TYR A 7 10.00 3.25 9.61
CA TYR A 7 9.05 2.95 8.54
C TYR A 7 9.48 1.81 7.61
N TRP A 8 10.76 1.77 7.25
CA TRP A 8 11.31 0.76 6.36
C TRP A 8 11.11 -0.67 6.87
N THR A 9 11.00 -0.87 8.19
CA THR A 9 10.81 -2.18 8.83
C THR A 9 9.41 -2.79 8.65
N ASN A 10 8.44 -2.00 8.16
CA ASN A 10 7.11 -2.53 7.86
C ASN A 10 7.18 -3.61 6.77
N PRO A 11 6.20 -4.53 6.72
CA PRO A 11 6.08 -5.50 5.63
C PRO A 11 6.03 -4.81 4.26
N GLN A 12 6.63 -5.45 3.25
CA GLN A 12 6.77 -4.90 1.91
C GLN A 12 6.17 -5.88 0.90
N PHE A 13 5.22 -5.41 0.08
CA PHE A 13 4.53 -6.22 -0.93
C PHE A 13 4.77 -5.65 -2.31
N LYS A 14 5.33 -6.46 -3.21
CA LYS A 14 5.64 -6.03 -4.57
C LYS A 14 4.60 -6.54 -5.55
N ILE A 15 4.19 -5.67 -6.45
CA ILE A 15 3.29 -6.01 -7.56
C ILE A 15 3.88 -5.53 -8.87
N LYS A 16 3.64 -6.29 -9.93
CA LYS A 16 3.96 -5.92 -11.30
C LYS A 16 2.69 -5.76 -12.11
N LEU A 17 2.54 -4.59 -12.73
CA LEU A 17 1.47 -4.27 -13.67
C LEU A 17 2.05 -4.40 -15.07
N ASP A 18 1.60 -5.41 -15.83
CA ASP A 18 2.18 -5.77 -17.14
C ASP A 18 1.38 -5.21 -18.34
N LYS A 19 0.06 -5.00 -18.19
CA LYS A 19 -0.83 -4.61 -19.29
C LYS A 19 -1.82 -3.52 -18.82
N PRO A 20 -1.97 -2.41 -19.56
CA PRO A 20 -2.97 -1.38 -19.25
C PRO A 20 -4.40 -1.90 -19.44
N ASP A 21 -5.36 -1.19 -18.84
CA ASP A 21 -6.80 -1.43 -19.02
C ASP A 21 -7.20 -1.19 -20.50
N ASP A 22 -8.31 -1.81 -20.95
CA ASP A 22 -8.72 -1.68 -22.36
C ASP A 22 -9.39 -0.31 -22.64
N ASP A 23 -10.01 0.31 -21.63
CA ASP A 23 -10.74 1.56 -21.75
C ASP A 23 -9.84 2.78 -21.44
N HIS A 24 -9.53 3.58 -22.46
CA HIS A 24 -8.84 4.88 -22.36
C HIS A 24 -9.77 6.02 -21.93
N GLU A 25 -10.77 5.74 -21.10
CA GLU A 25 -11.75 6.73 -20.64
C GLU A 25 -11.14 7.62 -19.55
N GLY A 26 -10.63 8.80 -19.96
CA GLY A 26 -10.49 9.95 -19.05
C GLY A 26 -9.16 10.72 -19.10
N GLY A 27 -8.98 11.53 -20.15
CA GLY A 27 -8.41 12.87 -20.03
C GLY A 27 -6.99 13.03 -19.47
N SER A 28 -5.99 12.36 -20.05
CA SER A 28 -4.58 12.81 -20.24
C SER A 28 -3.62 11.62 -20.46
N HIS A 29 -3.50 11.19 -21.72
CA HIS A 29 -2.30 10.66 -22.39
C HIS A 29 -1.30 9.70 -21.71
N GLU A 30 -1.71 8.75 -20.85
CA GLU A 30 -0.89 7.53 -20.64
C GLU A 30 -1.73 6.27 -20.37
N PRO A 31 -1.48 5.14 -21.06
CA PRO A 31 -2.13 3.86 -20.76
C PRO A 31 -1.88 3.44 -19.31
N CYS A 32 -2.95 3.32 -18.53
CA CYS A 32 -2.86 3.00 -17.10
C CYS A 32 -3.58 1.70 -16.75
N CYS A 33 -3.19 1.12 -15.62
CA CYS A 33 -3.81 -0.02 -14.97
C CYS A 33 -4.69 0.46 -13.82
N THR A 34 -5.93 -0.01 -13.73
CA THR A 34 -6.77 0.20 -12.54
C THR A 34 -6.31 -0.72 -11.43
N VAL A 35 -5.96 -0.15 -10.28
CA VAL A 35 -5.59 -0.89 -9.07
C VAL A 35 -6.46 -0.43 -7.91
N VAL A 36 -7.06 -1.38 -7.19
CA VAL A 36 -7.72 -1.12 -5.91
C VAL A 36 -6.93 -1.82 -4.81
N VAL A 37 -6.42 -1.04 -3.86
CA VAL A 37 -5.67 -1.55 -2.71
C VAL A 37 -6.51 -1.34 -1.44
N GLY A 38 -6.84 -2.45 -0.78
CA GLY A 38 -7.57 -2.48 0.48
C GLY A 38 -6.71 -3.05 1.62
N LEU A 39 -6.58 -2.31 2.71
CA LEU A 39 -5.87 -2.72 3.92
C LEU A 39 -6.86 -2.84 5.09
N MET A 40 -7.03 -4.05 5.61
CA MET A 40 -7.95 -4.35 6.72
C MET A 40 -7.19 -4.84 7.94
N GLN A 41 -7.46 -4.26 9.11
CA GLN A 41 -7.00 -4.79 10.40
C GLN A 41 -7.89 -5.95 10.89
N LYS A 42 -7.27 -7.05 11.33
CA LYS A 42 -7.94 -8.28 11.78
C LYS A 42 -8.20 -8.25 13.30
N ASN A 43 -8.95 -9.26 13.78
CA ASN A 43 -9.13 -9.60 15.20
C ASN A 43 -9.68 -8.50 16.14
N ARG A 44 -10.26 -7.42 15.61
CA ARG A 44 -10.71 -6.27 16.43
C ARG A 44 -11.78 -6.61 17.47
N ARG A 45 -12.63 -7.62 17.24
CA ARG A 45 -13.60 -8.08 18.25
C ARG A 45 -12.92 -8.65 19.50
N LYS A 46 -11.79 -9.33 19.36
CA LYS A 46 -10.99 -9.82 20.50
C LYS A 46 -10.29 -8.67 21.20
N HIS A 47 -9.75 -7.72 20.44
CA HIS A 47 -9.04 -6.55 20.97
C HIS A 47 -9.93 -5.57 21.74
N ARG A 48 -11.20 -5.36 21.33
CA ARG A 48 -12.16 -4.55 22.09
C ARG A 48 -12.41 -5.10 23.51
N LYS A 49 -12.41 -6.42 23.69
CA LYS A 49 -12.62 -7.04 25.02
C LYS A 49 -11.47 -6.76 26.00
N ILE A 50 -10.31 -6.34 25.52
CA ILE A 50 -9.13 -5.96 26.32
C ILE A 50 -8.82 -4.47 26.22
N GLY A 51 -9.81 -3.65 25.82
CA GLY A 51 -9.67 -2.18 25.76
C GLY A 51 -8.75 -1.66 24.64
N LYS A 52 -8.37 -2.48 23.65
CA LYS A 52 -7.57 -2.03 22.49
C LYS A 52 -8.48 -1.51 21.38
N ASP A 53 -8.30 -0.24 21.03
CA ASP A 53 -9.04 0.43 19.96
C ASP A 53 -8.58 0.04 18.55
N VAL A 54 -9.34 0.53 17.56
CA VAL A 54 -9.00 0.46 16.14
C VAL A 54 -7.73 1.28 15.92
N LEU A 55 -6.70 0.69 15.31
CA LEU A 55 -5.46 1.42 15.02
C LEU A 55 -5.70 2.36 13.83
N ALA A 56 -5.06 3.52 13.85
CA ALA A 56 -4.91 4.38 12.69
C ALA A 56 -3.99 3.65 11.69
N ILE A 57 -4.57 3.13 10.61
CA ILE A 57 -3.86 2.35 9.58
C ILE A 57 -3.84 3.08 8.24
N GLY A 58 -2.84 2.79 7.43
CA GLY A 58 -2.66 3.35 6.11
C GLY A 58 -1.64 2.54 5.31
N TYR A 59 -1.45 2.91 4.06
CA TYR A 59 -0.38 2.38 3.22
C TYR A 59 0.17 3.48 2.32
N ALA A 60 1.41 3.29 1.90
CA ALA A 60 2.00 4.06 0.82
C ALA A 60 2.38 3.13 -0.34
N LEU A 61 2.33 3.68 -1.55
CA LEU A 61 2.70 3.04 -2.78
C LEU A 61 3.91 3.76 -3.37
N TYR A 62 4.94 3.01 -3.73
CA TYR A 62 6.15 3.52 -4.39
C TYR A 62 6.28 2.89 -5.76
N GLN A 63 6.65 3.67 -6.77
CA GLN A 63 7.08 3.14 -8.06
C GLN A 63 8.55 2.73 -7.95
N LEU A 64 8.88 1.57 -8.50
CA LEU A 64 10.25 1.05 -8.54
C LEU A 64 10.77 1.19 -9.96
N GLU A 65 11.96 1.75 -10.13
CA GLU A 65 12.62 1.89 -11.44
C GLU A 65 12.89 0.52 -12.06
N ASN A 66 13.29 -0.45 -11.24
CA ASN A 66 13.61 -1.81 -11.66
C ASN A 66 13.04 -2.85 -10.69
N HIS A 67 13.02 -4.11 -11.13
CA HIS A 67 12.77 -5.22 -10.21
C HIS A 67 13.92 -5.28 -9.19
N THR A 68 13.63 -4.87 -7.97
CA THR A 68 14.51 -5.08 -6.83
C THR A 68 14.09 -6.37 -6.13
N GLU A 69 15.04 -7.24 -5.82
CA GLU A 69 14.80 -8.39 -4.95
C GLU A 69 14.96 -8.01 -3.48
N GLY A 70 14.31 -8.76 -2.58
CA GLY A 70 14.47 -8.57 -1.14
C GLY A 70 13.75 -7.34 -0.54
N HIS A 71 14.00 -7.09 0.74
CA HIS A 71 13.37 -6.02 1.51
C HIS A 71 14.18 -4.72 1.36
N LEU A 72 13.52 -3.63 0.99
CA LEU A 72 14.16 -2.32 0.80
C LEU A 72 14.48 -1.69 2.15
N ASN A 73 15.69 -1.16 2.27
CA ASN A 73 16.19 -0.58 3.50
C ASN A 73 15.76 0.91 3.64
N HIS A 74 16.19 1.50 4.75
CA HIS A 74 15.92 2.90 5.09
C HIS A 74 16.35 3.91 4.00
N ASP A 75 17.42 3.67 3.25
CA ASP A 75 17.95 4.63 2.29
C ASP A 75 17.05 4.78 1.05
N PHE A 76 16.34 3.72 0.66
CA PHE A 76 15.31 3.78 -0.38
C PHE A 76 14.22 4.80 -0.02
N PHE A 77 13.66 4.70 1.19
CA PHE A 77 12.53 5.54 1.61
C PHE A 77 12.90 7.00 1.88
N LYS A 78 14.20 7.31 2.04
CA LYS A 78 14.69 8.69 2.12
C LYS A 78 14.72 9.40 0.77
N THR A 79 14.96 8.65 -0.28
CA THR A 79 15.24 9.17 -1.63
C THR A 79 14.05 9.04 -2.57
N ASN A 80 13.13 8.11 -2.28
CA ASN A 80 11.96 7.82 -3.12
C ASN A 80 10.69 8.35 -2.48
N GLN A 81 9.91 9.12 -3.25
CA GLN A 81 8.59 9.59 -2.83
C GLN A 81 7.51 8.57 -3.18
N ALA A 82 6.47 8.52 -2.35
CA ALA A 82 5.30 7.69 -2.63
C ALA A 82 4.51 8.29 -3.80
N VAL A 83 4.16 7.45 -4.78
CA VAL A 83 3.27 7.83 -5.90
C VAL A 83 1.80 7.89 -5.47
N ALA A 84 1.46 7.19 -4.39
CA ALA A 84 0.16 7.31 -3.75
C ALA A 84 0.28 7.04 -2.27
N GLN A 85 -0.45 7.82 -1.48
CA GLN A 85 -0.57 7.59 -0.05
C GLN A 85 -2.01 7.74 0.43
N PHE A 86 -2.35 7.00 1.47
CA PHE A 86 -3.58 7.20 2.21
C PHE A 86 -3.36 8.24 3.31
N GLU A 87 -3.93 9.44 3.13
CA GLU A 87 -3.99 10.46 4.17
C GLU A 87 -5.44 10.94 4.37
N PRO A 88 -5.89 11.09 5.63
CA PRO A 88 -5.21 10.74 6.88
C PRO A 88 -5.26 9.23 7.18
N HIS A 89 -4.40 8.73 8.07
CA HIS A 89 -4.61 7.40 8.66
C HIS A 89 -5.90 7.45 9.47
N ILE A 90 -6.93 6.72 9.04
CA ILE A 90 -8.26 6.77 9.67
C ILE A 90 -8.41 5.58 10.61
N ASN A 91 -9.11 5.79 11.73
CA ASN A 91 -9.49 4.73 12.69
C ASN A 91 -10.64 3.88 12.13
N LEU A 92 -10.47 3.34 10.91
CA LEU A 92 -11.39 2.42 10.25
C LEU A 92 -10.84 1.01 10.30
N ARG A 93 -11.75 0.03 10.35
CA ARG A 93 -11.37 -1.39 10.22
C ARG A 93 -10.68 -1.68 8.89
N GLU A 94 -11.03 -0.93 7.85
CA GLU A 94 -10.45 -1.06 6.52
C GLU A 94 -10.30 0.32 5.87
N VAL A 95 -9.18 0.51 5.17
CA VAL A 95 -8.95 1.64 4.25
C VAL A 95 -8.75 1.10 2.85
N SER A 96 -9.38 1.72 1.84
CA SER A 96 -9.32 1.29 0.45
C SER A 96 -9.27 2.48 -0.50
N LYS A 97 -8.48 2.38 -1.57
CA LYS A 97 -8.36 3.43 -2.60
C LYS A 97 -8.24 2.79 -3.98
N ARG A 98 -8.94 3.38 -4.95
CA ARG A 98 -8.78 3.10 -6.39
C ARG A 98 -7.73 4.04 -6.96
N LEU A 99 -6.80 3.50 -7.74
CA LEU A 99 -5.66 4.18 -8.35
C LEU A 99 -5.63 3.85 -9.84
N LYS A 100 -5.15 4.80 -10.65
CA LYS A 100 -4.72 4.59 -12.03
C LYS A 100 -3.20 4.76 -12.04
N LEU A 101 -2.49 3.70 -12.40
CA LEU A 101 -1.03 3.64 -12.35
C LEU A 101 -0.50 3.22 -13.72
N PRO A 102 0.62 3.76 -14.21
CA PRO A 102 1.24 3.25 -15.43
C PRO A 102 1.70 1.79 -15.26
N VAL A 103 2.08 1.17 -16.37
CA VAL A 103 2.73 -0.16 -16.36
C VAL A 103 4.05 -0.05 -15.62
N GLY A 104 4.35 -0.99 -14.73
CA GLY A 104 5.56 -0.92 -13.92
C GLY A 104 5.59 -1.82 -12.69
N HIS A 105 6.64 -1.63 -11.90
CA HIS A 105 6.87 -2.31 -10.63
C HIS A 105 6.49 -1.37 -9.49
N TYR A 106 5.73 -1.88 -8.52
CA TYR A 106 5.27 -1.10 -7.39
C TYR A 106 5.51 -1.83 -6.08
N LEU A 107 5.81 -1.05 -5.05
CA LEU A 107 5.92 -1.49 -3.67
C LEU A 107 4.77 -0.90 -2.86
N ILE A 108 4.00 -1.76 -2.19
CA ILE A 108 2.99 -1.39 -1.18
C ILE A 108 3.58 -1.63 0.20
N VAL A 109 3.60 -0.58 1.03
CA VAL A 109 4.03 -0.65 2.43
C VAL A 109 2.85 -0.28 3.34
N PRO A 110 2.14 -1.27 3.90
CA PRO A 110 1.14 -1.03 4.94
C PRO A 110 1.80 -0.66 6.27
N SER A 111 1.20 0.27 7.00
CA SER A 111 1.72 0.71 8.30
C SER A 111 0.59 1.17 9.22
N THR A 112 0.89 1.19 10.51
CA THR A 112 0.16 2.02 11.48
C THR A 112 0.73 3.44 11.49
N PHE A 113 -0.04 4.40 11.99
CA PHE A 113 0.43 5.79 12.12
C PHE A 113 1.55 5.90 13.15
N GLU A 114 1.31 5.38 14.37
CA GLU A 114 2.32 5.29 15.42
C GLU A 114 3.16 4.01 15.24
N PRO A 115 4.48 4.07 15.48
CA PRO A 115 5.33 2.88 15.48
C PRO A 115 5.01 1.99 16.69
N PHE A 116 5.52 0.75 16.67
CA PHE A 116 5.43 -0.21 17.78
C PHE A 116 3.99 -0.58 18.17
N LYS A 117 3.08 -0.62 17.18
CA LYS A 117 1.70 -1.08 17.37
C LYS A 117 1.52 -2.47 16.77
N ASP A 118 1.29 -3.44 17.64
CA ASP A 118 1.00 -4.81 17.19
C ASP A 118 -0.38 -4.89 16.53
N GLY A 119 -0.46 -5.57 15.39
CA GLY A 119 -1.72 -5.82 14.72
C GLY A 119 -1.59 -6.78 13.55
N ASP A 120 -2.54 -7.71 13.48
CA ASP A 120 -2.74 -8.54 12.29
C ASP A 120 -3.47 -7.74 11.21
N PHE A 121 -3.09 -7.93 9.95
CA PHE A 121 -3.76 -7.29 8.81
C PHE A 121 -4.01 -8.24 7.63
N CYS A 122 -4.84 -7.78 6.70
CA CYS A 122 -5.07 -8.34 5.37
C CYS A 122 -4.83 -7.24 4.35
N LEU A 123 -3.92 -7.46 3.40
CA LEU A 123 -3.77 -6.61 2.23
C LEU A 123 -4.42 -7.31 1.05
N ARG A 124 -5.29 -6.60 0.33
CA ARG A 124 -5.94 -7.08 -0.90
C ARG A 124 -5.63 -6.12 -2.03
N VAL A 125 -5.24 -6.68 -3.16
CA VAL A 125 -4.95 -5.94 -4.38
C VAL A 125 -5.85 -6.50 -5.48
N PHE A 126 -6.72 -5.65 -6.02
CA PHE A 126 -7.55 -5.98 -7.17
C PHE A 126 -7.06 -5.17 -8.37
N THR A 127 -6.97 -5.83 -9.51
CA THR A 127 -6.52 -5.24 -10.77
C THR A 127 -7.48 -5.66 -11.87
N GLU A 128 -7.74 -4.79 -12.84
CA GLU A 128 -8.62 -5.12 -13.97
C GLU A 128 -7.96 -6.16 -14.87
N LYS A 129 -6.68 -5.93 -15.22
CA LYS A 129 -5.83 -6.91 -15.91
C LYS A 129 -4.98 -7.67 -14.91
N LYS A 130 -4.58 -8.90 -15.28
CA LYS A 130 -3.75 -9.77 -14.44
C LYS A 130 -2.44 -9.07 -14.05
N ALA A 131 -2.26 -8.84 -12.76
CA ALA A 131 -0.99 -8.44 -12.16
C ALA A 131 -0.24 -9.65 -11.58
N LYS A 132 1.08 -9.51 -11.38
CA LYS A 132 1.90 -10.52 -10.70
C LYS A 132 2.27 -10.03 -9.30
N ALA A 133 2.09 -10.89 -8.30
CA ALA A 133 2.75 -10.72 -7.01
C ALA A 133 4.21 -11.17 -7.16
N MET A 134 5.13 -10.42 -6.56
CA MET A 134 6.58 -10.70 -6.62
C MET A 134 7.14 -10.92 -5.23
#